data_AF-A0A367AA22-F1
#
_entry.id   AF-A0A367AA22-F1
#
_cell.length_a   1.000
_cell.length_b   1.000
_cell.length_c   1.000
_cell.angle_alpha   90.00
_cell.angle_beta   90.00
_cell.angle_gamma   90.00
#
_symmetry.space_group_name_H-M   'P 1'
#
loop_
_entity.id
_entity.type
_entity.pdbx_description
1 polymer ?
#
loop_
_entity_poly.entity_id
_entity_poly.type
_entity_poly.pdbx_seq_one_letter_code
_entity_poly.pdbx_strand_id
1 'polypeptide(L)'
;RGLGDVYKRQSGQDIQPIDIPTGQGFAQWTLNNLASSGVVPIQDDAGRPRLNTPQARAAAQFLARVASYGPQSDSPTSQGLPRFGIRKETAMTMVTVATLAGGLRFIQDQGERGFRAGAVPFPTLPGGTQAPVAGGNALTVLAEDQCQREMATELVVSLLAPDVIVASTESLSYLPVDTEALARLEPLYRQYPQLRAFNDLAPSLVAPPS
;
A
#
# COMPACT_ATOMS: atom_id res chain seq x y z
N ARG A 1 -12.03 -26.82 11.70
CA ARG A 1 -12.97 -26.27 10.70
C ARG A 1 -12.70 -24.77 10.64
N GLY A 2 -12.04 -24.32 9.58
CA GLY A 2 -11.53 -22.95 9.48
C GLY A 2 -12.62 -21.98 9.00
N LEU A 3 -12.48 -20.71 9.36
CA LEU A 3 -13.38 -19.61 8.97
C LEU A 3 -13.66 -19.53 7.45
N GLY A 4 -12.80 -20.11 6.61
CA GLY A 4 -13.00 -20.21 5.17
C GLY A 4 -14.19 -21.08 4.72
N ASP A 5 -14.68 -22.01 5.54
CA ASP A 5 -15.84 -22.85 5.17
C ASP A 5 -17.19 -22.16 5.41
N VAL A 6 -17.22 -21.10 6.22
CA VAL A 6 -18.47 -20.40 6.60
C VAL A 6 -18.90 -19.42 5.49
N TYR A 7 -17.94 -18.80 4.79
CA TYR A 7 -18.24 -17.85 3.71
C TYR A 7 -18.61 -18.51 2.37
N LYS A 8 -18.32 -19.80 2.20
CA LYS A 8 -18.62 -20.55 0.95
C LYS A 8 -20.12 -20.76 0.69
N ARG A 9 -20.98 -20.65 1.71
CA ARG A 9 -22.36 -21.18 1.64
C ARG A 9 -23.44 -20.22 1.15
N GLN A 10 -23.16 -18.93 0.94
CA GLN A 10 -24.23 -17.95 0.64
C GLN A 10 -24.23 -17.35 -0.78
N SER A 11 -23.12 -17.35 -1.52
CA SER A 11 -23.05 -16.71 -2.86
C SER A 11 -23.04 -17.68 -4.05
N GLY A 12 -22.77 -18.97 -3.84
CA GLY A 12 -22.55 -19.94 -4.93
C GLY A 12 -21.30 -19.66 -5.78
N GLN A 13 -20.49 -18.65 -5.41
CA GLN A 13 -19.21 -18.33 -6.02
C GLN A 13 -18.08 -18.72 -5.07
N ASP A 14 -17.05 -19.38 -5.60
CA ASP A 14 -15.80 -19.63 -4.88
C ASP A 14 -15.01 -18.31 -4.74
N ILE A 15 -15.33 -17.54 -3.69
CA ILE A 15 -14.64 -16.28 -3.38
C ILE A 15 -13.28 -16.60 -2.74
N GLN A 16 -12.20 -16.16 -3.37
CA GLN A 16 -10.85 -16.22 -2.80
C GLN A 16 -10.74 -15.26 -1.61
N PRO A 17 -10.26 -15.69 -0.42
CA PRO A 17 -10.22 -14.82 0.75
C PRO A 17 -9.42 -13.52 0.56
N ILE A 18 -8.28 -13.58 -0.14
CA ILE A 18 -7.40 -12.42 -0.31
C ILE A 18 -6.61 -12.53 -1.62
N ASP A 19 -6.44 -11.39 -2.28
CA ASP A 19 -5.49 -11.17 -3.38
C ASP A 19 -4.35 -10.26 -2.89
N ILE A 20 -3.13 -10.76 -2.97
CA ILE A 20 -1.90 -10.03 -2.68
C ILE A 20 -1.08 -9.97 -3.96
N PRO A 21 -1.00 -8.82 -4.63
CA PRO A 21 -0.22 -8.69 -5.86
C PRO A 21 1.23 -9.11 -5.70
N THR A 22 1.77 -9.86 -6.67
CA THR A 22 3.13 -10.41 -6.63
C THR A 22 4.06 -9.89 -7.71
N GLY A 23 3.52 -9.35 -8.81
CA GLY A 23 4.31 -8.80 -9.92
C GLY A 23 4.99 -7.47 -9.57
N GLN A 24 5.81 -6.95 -10.47
CA GLN A 24 6.40 -5.60 -10.37
C GLN A 24 7.13 -5.29 -9.04
N GLY A 25 7.72 -6.31 -8.39
CA GLY A 25 8.39 -6.16 -7.10
C GLY A 25 7.46 -6.18 -5.87
N PHE A 26 6.14 -6.27 -6.04
CA PHE A 26 5.19 -6.32 -4.92
C PHE A 26 5.41 -7.53 -4.02
N ALA A 27 5.80 -8.70 -4.55
CA ALA A 27 6.10 -9.86 -3.72
C ALA A 27 7.21 -9.59 -2.69
N GLN A 28 8.29 -8.92 -3.11
CA GLN A 28 9.38 -8.52 -2.21
C GLN A 28 8.92 -7.45 -1.23
N TRP A 29 8.14 -6.47 -1.69
CA TRP A 29 7.63 -5.40 -0.84
C TRP A 29 6.69 -5.92 0.25
N THR A 30 5.78 -6.85 -0.08
CA THR A 30 4.90 -7.49 0.92
C THR A 30 5.68 -8.35 1.91
N LEU A 31 6.66 -9.14 1.43
CA LEU A 31 7.54 -9.89 2.31
C LEU A 31 8.25 -8.97 3.29
N ASN A 32 8.77 -7.84 2.82
CA ASN A 32 9.47 -6.89 3.68
C ASN A 32 8.54 -6.22 4.69
N ASN A 33 7.33 -5.83 4.28
CA ASN A 33 6.32 -5.27 5.20
C ASN A 33 5.98 -6.25 6.34
N LEU A 34 5.75 -7.53 6.02
CA LEU A 34 5.45 -8.55 7.04
C LEU A 34 6.65 -8.82 7.95
N ALA A 35 7.84 -8.97 7.39
CA ALA A 35 9.03 -9.29 8.17
C ALA A 35 9.49 -8.11 9.04
N SER A 36 9.32 -6.87 8.56
CA SER A 36 9.66 -5.64 9.29
C SER A 36 8.73 -5.37 10.47
N SER A 37 7.56 -6.01 10.52
CA SER A 37 6.68 -5.95 11.70
C SER A 37 7.33 -6.47 13.00
N GLY A 38 8.51 -7.10 12.92
CA GLY A 38 9.35 -7.52 14.04
C GLY A 38 10.66 -6.72 14.21
N VAL A 39 10.72 -5.46 13.78
CA VAL A 39 11.83 -4.49 13.99
C VAL A 39 13.10 -4.75 13.14
N VAL A 40 13.23 -5.93 12.52
CA VAL A 40 14.42 -6.30 11.73
C VAL A 40 14.08 -6.33 10.23
N PRO A 41 14.56 -5.36 9.44
CA PRO A 41 14.39 -5.36 7.98
C PRO A 41 14.97 -6.63 7.33
N ILE A 42 14.41 -7.03 6.17
CA ILE A 42 14.92 -8.17 5.39
C ILE A 42 16.24 -7.89 4.65
N GLN A 43 16.82 -6.72 4.87
CA GLN A 43 18.17 -6.34 4.45
C GLN A 43 18.96 -5.82 5.66
N ASP A 44 20.28 -5.94 5.62
CA ASP A 44 21.18 -5.26 6.56
C ASP A 44 21.50 -3.82 6.11
N ASP A 45 22.27 -3.09 6.94
CA ASP A 45 22.63 -1.69 6.67
C ASP A 45 23.51 -1.52 5.42
N ALA A 46 24.09 -2.61 4.90
CA ALA A 46 24.87 -2.64 3.65
C ALA A 46 24.02 -3.08 2.44
N GLY A 47 22.70 -3.18 2.59
CA GLY A 47 21.76 -3.61 1.54
C GLY A 47 21.78 -5.12 1.26
N ARG A 48 22.47 -5.92 2.08
CA ARG A 48 22.59 -7.37 1.83
C ARG A 48 21.34 -8.08 2.32
N PRO A 49 20.84 -9.10 1.60
CA PRO A 49 19.67 -9.86 2.03
C PRO A 49 19.87 -10.55 3.38
N ARG A 50 18.90 -10.36 4.29
CA ARG A 50 18.80 -10.97 5.62
C ARG A 50 17.53 -11.83 5.71
N LEU A 51 17.40 -12.76 4.77
CA LEU A 51 16.20 -13.60 4.58
C LEU A 51 16.13 -14.81 5.53
N ASN A 52 17.17 -15.05 6.33
CA ASN A 52 17.29 -16.24 7.18
C ASN A 52 16.77 -16.02 8.61
N THR A 53 16.19 -14.85 8.93
CA THR A 53 15.67 -14.53 10.26
C THR A 53 14.36 -15.27 10.56
N PRO A 54 14.01 -15.48 11.84
CA PRO A 54 12.71 -16.04 12.22
C PRO A 54 11.52 -15.27 11.63
N GLN A 55 11.62 -13.94 11.58
CA GLN A 55 10.58 -13.04 11.06
C GLN A 55 10.41 -13.20 9.54
N ALA A 56 11.51 -13.22 8.79
CA ALA A 56 11.46 -13.46 7.34
C ALA A 56 10.87 -14.83 7.02
N ARG A 57 11.21 -15.87 7.80
CA ARG A 57 10.63 -17.21 7.66
C ARG A 57 9.13 -17.22 7.97
N ALA A 58 8.69 -16.58 9.05
CA ALA A 58 7.28 -16.50 9.41
C ALA A 58 6.45 -15.72 8.37
N ALA A 59 6.99 -14.61 7.86
CA ALA A 59 6.39 -13.85 6.77
C ALA A 59 6.26 -14.71 5.50
N ALA A 60 7.32 -15.41 5.11
CA ALA A 60 7.30 -16.31 3.94
C ALA A 60 6.29 -17.46 4.11
N GLN A 61 6.17 -18.04 5.30
CA GLN A 61 5.18 -19.08 5.60
C GLN A 61 3.74 -18.54 5.49
N PHE A 62 3.49 -17.33 5.99
CA PHE A 62 2.20 -16.67 5.85
C PHE A 62 1.87 -16.44 4.37
N LEU A 63 2.79 -15.88 3.59
CA LEU A 63 2.60 -15.64 2.16
C LEU A 63 2.43 -16.94 1.35
N ALA A 64 3.17 -18.00 1.70
CA ALA A 64 2.97 -19.32 1.11
C ALA A 64 1.56 -19.87 1.41
N ARG A 65 1.01 -19.60 2.60
CA ARG A 65 -0.37 -19.95 2.92
C ARG A 65 -1.36 -19.13 2.09
N VAL A 66 -1.13 -17.84 1.90
CA VAL A 66 -1.96 -16.99 1.03
C VAL A 66 -1.95 -17.49 -0.42
N ALA A 67 -0.79 -17.88 -0.93
CA ALA A 67 -0.66 -18.44 -2.28
C ALA A 67 -1.48 -19.72 -2.49
N SER A 68 -1.79 -20.47 -1.42
CA SER A 68 -2.65 -21.66 -1.50
C SER A 68 -4.14 -21.37 -1.70
N TYR A 69 -4.57 -20.11 -1.56
CA TYR A 69 -5.98 -19.72 -1.72
C TYR A 69 -6.42 -19.52 -3.17
N GLY A 70 -5.47 -19.41 -4.11
CA GLY A 70 -5.76 -19.19 -5.52
C GLY A 70 -4.71 -18.30 -6.20
N PRO A 71 -4.89 -17.99 -7.50
CA PRO A 71 -3.98 -17.13 -8.23
C PRO A 71 -3.97 -15.73 -7.63
N GLN A 72 -2.78 -15.18 -7.47
CA GLN A 72 -2.56 -13.80 -7.05
C GLN A 72 -2.42 -12.90 -8.28
N SER A 73 -2.76 -11.63 -8.14
CA SER A 73 -2.61 -10.64 -9.22
C SER A 73 -1.15 -10.24 -9.45
N ASP A 74 -0.81 -9.77 -10.64
CA ASP A 74 0.51 -9.15 -10.89
C ASP A 74 0.57 -7.69 -10.45
N SER A 75 -0.58 -7.00 -10.48
CA SER A 75 -0.68 -5.56 -10.19
C SER A 75 -1.86 -5.27 -9.26
N PRO A 76 -1.70 -4.41 -8.24
CA PRO A 76 -2.79 -4.02 -7.35
C PRO A 76 -3.93 -3.32 -8.10
N THR A 77 -3.63 -2.51 -9.11
CA THR A 77 -4.63 -1.64 -9.75
C THR A 77 -5.25 -2.25 -10.99
N SER A 78 -4.46 -2.83 -11.89
CA SER A 78 -4.99 -3.35 -13.17
C SER A 78 -5.57 -4.75 -13.06
N GLN A 79 -5.19 -5.51 -12.03
CA GLN A 79 -5.69 -6.86 -11.80
C GLN A 79 -6.41 -6.98 -10.45
N GLY A 80 -5.74 -6.68 -9.32
CA GLY A 80 -6.28 -6.93 -7.98
C GLY A 80 -7.58 -6.17 -7.69
N LEU A 81 -7.59 -4.85 -7.92
CA LEU A 81 -8.77 -4.02 -7.70
C LEU A 81 -9.97 -4.45 -8.57
N PRO A 82 -9.84 -4.77 -9.87
CA PRO A 82 -10.92 -5.37 -10.66
C PRO A 82 -11.41 -6.73 -10.13
N ARG A 83 -10.52 -7.60 -9.62
CA ARG A 83 -10.91 -8.89 -9.00
C ARG A 83 -11.76 -8.68 -7.76
N PHE A 84 -11.39 -7.73 -6.92
CA PHE A 84 -12.13 -7.38 -5.71
C PHE A 84 -13.43 -6.60 -6.02
N GLY A 85 -13.33 -5.52 -6.78
CA GLY A 85 -14.37 -4.50 -6.93
C GLY A 85 -15.43 -4.79 -8.00
N ILE A 86 -15.04 -5.39 -9.13
CA ILE A 86 -15.96 -5.67 -10.25
C ILE A 86 -16.34 -7.14 -10.31
N ARG A 87 -15.33 -8.00 -10.41
CA ARG A 87 -15.54 -9.44 -10.62
C ARG A 87 -15.97 -10.14 -9.34
N LYS A 88 -15.74 -9.52 -8.18
CA LYS A 88 -16.05 -10.04 -6.85
C LYS A 88 -15.47 -11.46 -6.67
N GLU A 89 -14.29 -11.69 -7.23
CA GLU A 89 -13.57 -12.96 -7.15
C GLU A 89 -12.81 -13.08 -5.84
N THR A 90 -12.50 -11.95 -5.19
CA THR A 90 -11.74 -11.91 -3.94
C THR A 90 -12.47 -11.11 -2.87
N ALA A 91 -12.37 -11.54 -1.62
CA ALA A 91 -12.99 -10.85 -0.47
C ALA A 91 -12.15 -9.67 0.03
N MET A 92 -10.84 -9.71 -0.20
CA MET A 92 -9.89 -8.65 0.13
C MET A 92 -8.86 -8.52 -0.99
N THR A 93 -8.32 -7.32 -1.19
CA THR A 93 -7.16 -7.09 -2.04
C THR A 93 -6.19 -6.17 -1.33
N MET A 94 -4.90 -6.36 -1.57
CA MET A 94 -3.88 -5.37 -1.21
C MET A 94 -3.76 -4.32 -2.32
N VAL A 95 -3.71 -3.05 -1.93
CA VAL A 95 -3.45 -1.91 -2.81
C VAL A 95 -2.45 -0.97 -2.15
N THR A 96 -1.79 -0.12 -2.93
CA THR A 96 -1.00 0.99 -2.38
C THR A 96 -1.92 2.08 -1.87
N VAL A 97 -1.51 2.82 -0.84
CA VAL A 97 -2.25 4.01 -0.36
C VAL A 97 -2.49 5.00 -1.50
N ALA A 98 -1.52 5.12 -2.43
CA ALA A 98 -1.58 5.93 -3.63
C ALA A 98 -2.70 5.57 -4.64
N THR A 99 -3.49 4.54 -4.36
CA THR A 99 -4.58 4.09 -5.22
C THR A 99 -5.86 3.88 -4.45
N LEU A 100 -5.86 4.19 -3.14
CA LEU A 100 -6.95 3.84 -2.26
C LEU A 100 -8.20 4.69 -2.51
N ALA A 101 -8.12 6.03 -2.54
CA ALA A 101 -9.31 6.83 -2.84
C ALA A 101 -9.84 6.56 -4.24
N GLY A 102 -8.93 6.44 -5.23
CA GLY A 102 -9.28 6.07 -6.60
C GLY A 102 -9.99 4.70 -6.67
N GLY A 103 -9.52 3.71 -5.90
CA GLY A 103 -10.14 2.39 -5.83
C GLY A 103 -11.49 2.38 -5.10
N LEU A 104 -11.62 3.13 -4.01
CA LEU A 104 -12.89 3.31 -3.31
C LEU A 104 -13.92 3.99 -4.21
N ARG A 105 -13.52 5.06 -4.91
CA ARG A 105 -14.34 5.75 -5.92
C ARG A 105 -14.73 4.79 -7.03
N PHE A 106 -13.79 4.04 -7.58
CA PHE A 106 -14.03 3.07 -8.65
C PHE A 106 -15.08 2.01 -8.28
N ILE A 107 -15.11 1.56 -7.02
CA ILE A 107 -16.11 0.61 -6.52
C ILE A 107 -17.47 1.31 -6.30
N GLN A 108 -17.45 2.53 -5.75
CA GLN A 108 -18.66 3.32 -5.49
C GLN A 108 -19.37 3.73 -6.79
N ASP A 109 -18.62 4.10 -7.82
CA ASP A 109 -19.13 4.55 -9.12
C ASP A 109 -19.82 3.43 -9.92
N GLN A 110 -19.76 2.17 -9.46
CA GLN A 110 -20.51 1.05 -10.03
C GLN A 110 -22.02 1.08 -9.69
N GLY A 111 -22.49 2.08 -8.94
CA GLY A 111 -23.90 2.22 -8.55
C GLY A 111 -24.40 1.00 -7.78
N GLU A 112 -25.51 0.41 -8.21
CA GLU A 112 -26.12 -0.78 -7.57
C GLU A 112 -25.20 -2.02 -7.57
N ARG A 113 -24.21 -2.07 -8.47
CA ARG A 113 -23.22 -3.16 -8.51
C ARG A 113 -22.06 -2.94 -7.55
N GLY A 114 -21.87 -1.70 -7.10
CA GLY A 114 -20.89 -1.31 -6.11
C GLY A 114 -21.21 -1.83 -4.71
N PHE A 115 -20.29 -1.63 -3.79
CA PHE A 115 -20.47 -2.00 -2.39
C PHE A 115 -19.62 -1.11 -1.48
N ARG A 116 -19.95 -1.11 -0.19
CA ARG A 116 -19.15 -0.41 0.81
C ARG A 116 -17.86 -1.19 1.07
N ALA A 117 -16.74 -0.66 0.60
CA ALA A 117 -15.42 -1.17 0.92
C ALA A 117 -14.80 -0.42 2.12
N GLY A 118 -14.17 -1.17 3.02
CA GLY A 118 -13.27 -0.63 4.04
C GLY A 118 -11.81 -0.74 3.59
N ALA A 119 -10.92 -0.02 4.28
CA ALA A 119 -9.50 -0.23 4.16
C ALA A 119 -8.88 -0.22 5.56
N VAL A 120 -7.84 -1.03 5.72
CA VAL A 120 -7.09 -1.16 6.96
C VAL A 120 -5.60 -1.22 6.62
N PRO A 121 -4.72 -0.80 7.53
CA PRO A 121 -3.29 -1.06 7.42
C PRO A 121 -2.98 -2.52 7.13
N PHE A 122 -1.89 -2.77 6.40
CA PHE A 122 -1.43 -4.12 6.13
C PHE A 122 -1.16 -4.86 7.45
N PRO A 123 -1.52 -6.15 7.60
CA PRO A 123 -1.41 -6.84 8.87
C PRO A 123 0.05 -7.03 9.30
N THR A 124 0.26 -7.17 10.61
CA THR A 124 1.53 -7.56 11.22
C THR A 124 1.55 -9.05 11.52
N LEU A 125 2.75 -9.62 11.71
CA LEU A 125 2.87 -10.95 12.29
C LEU A 125 2.43 -10.93 13.77
N PRO A 126 2.01 -12.07 14.36
CA PRO A 126 1.61 -12.12 15.76
C PRO A 126 2.67 -11.53 16.70
N GLY A 127 2.26 -10.58 17.54
CA GLY A 127 3.15 -9.85 18.45
C GLY A 127 3.99 -8.73 17.80
N GLY A 128 3.83 -8.50 16.49
CA GLY A 128 4.51 -7.44 15.75
C GLY A 128 3.79 -6.09 15.82
N THR A 129 4.55 -5.03 15.54
CA THR A 129 4.06 -3.65 15.44
C THR A 129 4.01 -3.21 13.98
N GLN A 130 3.21 -2.19 13.69
CA GLN A 130 3.18 -1.59 12.36
C GLN A 130 4.53 -0.93 12.06
N ALA A 131 5.23 -1.46 11.06
CA ALA A 131 6.47 -0.90 10.51
C ALA A 131 6.43 -1.00 8.98
N PRO A 132 5.45 -0.32 8.33
CA PRO A 132 5.28 -0.42 6.89
C PRO A 132 6.51 0.12 6.17
N VAL A 133 6.91 -0.59 5.12
CA VAL A 133 8.04 -0.19 4.29
C VAL A 133 7.57 0.94 3.38
N ALA A 134 8.18 2.12 3.52
CA ALA A 134 7.88 3.25 2.67
C ALA A 134 8.08 2.88 1.19
N GLY A 135 7.13 3.25 0.37
CA GLY A 135 7.21 3.21 -1.08
C GLY A 135 6.82 4.58 -1.63
N GLY A 136 7.16 4.85 -2.88
CA GLY A 136 6.83 6.12 -3.52
C GLY A 136 7.90 6.57 -4.48
N ASN A 137 7.84 7.85 -4.83
CA ASN A 137 8.77 8.47 -5.76
C ASN A 137 9.55 9.56 -5.02
N ALA A 138 10.80 9.76 -5.42
CA ALA A 138 11.62 10.88 -4.99
C ALA A 138 12.00 11.74 -6.19
N LEU A 139 12.08 13.06 -5.96
CA LEU A 139 12.69 13.98 -6.90
C LEU A 139 14.17 14.13 -6.54
N THR A 140 15.07 13.98 -7.50
CA THR A 140 16.51 14.07 -7.29
C THR A 140 17.13 14.99 -8.31
N VAL A 141 17.96 15.92 -7.84
CA VAL A 141 18.72 16.83 -8.71
C VAL A 141 20.07 16.18 -9.02
N LEU A 142 20.34 15.97 -10.32
CA LEU A 142 21.59 15.35 -10.81
C LEU A 142 22.56 16.35 -11.46
N ALA A 143 22.23 17.64 -11.44
CA ALA A 143 23.03 18.67 -12.11
C ALA A 143 24.36 18.91 -11.40
N GLU A 144 25.46 18.87 -12.16
CA GLU A 144 26.82 19.17 -11.68
C GLU A 144 27.15 20.67 -11.78
N ASP A 145 26.63 21.35 -12.80
CA ASP A 145 26.77 22.80 -12.96
C ASP A 145 25.99 23.53 -11.87
N GLN A 146 26.62 24.55 -11.27
CA GLN A 146 26.03 25.27 -10.15
C GLN A 146 24.72 25.97 -10.54
N CYS A 147 24.69 26.68 -11.67
CA CYS A 147 23.52 27.43 -12.11
C CYS A 147 22.36 26.48 -12.44
N GLN A 148 22.64 25.36 -13.10
CA GLN A 148 21.63 24.33 -13.38
C GLN A 148 21.09 23.69 -12.11
N ARG A 149 21.96 23.43 -11.12
CA ARG A 149 21.56 22.86 -9.84
C ARG A 149 20.66 23.81 -9.05
N GLU A 150 20.95 25.11 -9.04
CA GLU A 150 20.10 26.13 -8.41
C GLU A 150 18.71 26.15 -9.06
N MET A 151 18.63 26.24 -10.39
CA MET A 151 17.35 26.22 -11.11
C MET A 151 16.55 24.92 -10.89
N ALA A 152 17.22 23.76 -10.91
CA ALA A 152 16.58 22.48 -10.68
C ALA A 152 16.08 22.34 -9.23
N THR A 153 16.81 22.89 -8.26
CA THR A 153 16.40 22.90 -6.85
C THR A 153 15.16 23.76 -6.66
N GLU A 154 15.09 24.94 -7.25
CA GLU A 154 13.91 25.81 -7.20
C GLU A 154 12.67 25.12 -7.80
N LEU A 155 12.84 24.40 -8.91
CA LEU A 155 11.76 23.59 -9.48
C LEU A 155 11.29 22.50 -8.51
N VAL A 156 12.22 21.76 -7.89
CA VAL A 156 11.86 20.71 -6.92
C VAL A 156 11.11 21.30 -5.72
N VAL A 157 11.58 22.42 -5.17
CA VAL A 157 10.90 23.12 -4.07
C VAL A 157 9.49 23.54 -4.48
N SER A 158 9.33 24.07 -5.71
CA SER A 158 8.02 24.46 -6.25
C SER A 158 7.08 23.26 -6.41
N LEU A 159 7.58 22.10 -6.83
CA LEU A 159 6.80 20.86 -6.95
C LEU A 159 6.43 20.24 -5.59
N LEU A 160 7.13 20.64 -4.52
CA LEU A 160 6.86 20.24 -3.14
C LEU A 160 6.08 21.31 -2.37
N ALA A 161 5.60 22.36 -3.03
CA ALA A 161 4.76 23.37 -2.39
C ALA A 161 3.44 22.73 -1.87
N PRO A 162 2.89 23.21 -0.73
CA PRO A 162 1.72 22.57 -0.10
C PRO A 162 0.50 22.42 -1.02
N ASP A 163 0.25 23.38 -1.91
CA ASP A 163 -0.84 23.33 -2.89
C ASP A 163 -0.63 22.24 -3.95
N VAL A 164 0.61 22.03 -4.41
CA VAL A 164 0.95 20.92 -5.32
C VAL A 164 0.81 19.57 -4.61
N ILE A 165 1.24 19.47 -3.35
CA ILE A 165 1.07 18.25 -2.54
C ILE A 165 -0.42 17.93 -2.34
N VAL A 166 -1.26 18.94 -2.05
CA VAL A 166 -2.72 18.78 -1.91
C VAL A 166 -3.31 18.25 -3.22
N ALA A 167 -3.04 18.91 -4.34
CA ALA A 167 -3.57 18.50 -5.65
C ALA A 167 -3.14 17.08 -6.04
N SER A 168 -1.86 16.73 -5.77
CA SER A 168 -1.33 15.38 -5.97
C SER A 168 -2.04 14.34 -5.09
N THR A 169 -2.28 14.67 -3.81
CA THR A 169 -2.96 13.78 -2.86
C THR A 169 -4.44 13.61 -3.18
N GLU A 170 -5.13 14.63 -3.67
CA GLU A 170 -6.52 14.49 -4.14
C GLU A 170 -6.59 13.60 -5.39
N SER A 171 -5.59 13.68 -6.25
CA SER A 171 -5.53 12.91 -7.50
C SER A 171 -5.14 11.44 -7.26
N LEU A 172 -4.14 11.21 -6.40
CA LEU A 172 -3.44 9.94 -6.26
C LEU A 172 -3.34 9.48 -4.81
N SER A 173 -3.96 10.11 -3.82
CA SER A 173 -3.98 9.64 -2.42
C SER A 173 -2.61 9.35 -1.79
N TYR A 174 -1.52 9.96 -2.26
CA TYR A 174 -0.22 9.84 -1.60
C TYR A 174 -0.31 10.32 -0.15
N LEU A 175 0.51 9.75 0.74
CA LEU A 175 0.62 10.26 2.11
C LEU A 175 1.31 11.63 2.08
N PRO A 176 0.63 12.72 2.49
CA PRO A 176 1.26 14.02 2.57
C PRO A 176 2.19 14.05 3.79
N VAL A 177 3.47 14.35 3.57
CA VAL A 177 4.45 14.54 4.65
C VAL A 177 4.48 15.99 5.17
N ASP A 178 3.85 16.91 4.44
CA ASP A 178 3.73 18.32 4.80
C ASP A 178 2.48 18.56 5.67
N THR A 179 2.67 19.20 6.83
CA THR A 179 1.60 19.42 7.82
C THR A 179 0.56 20.45 7.36
N GLU A 180 0.97 21.42 6.55
CA GLU A 180 0.06 22.42 5.99
C GLU A 180 -0.85 21.78 4.92
N ALA A 181 -0.27 20.97 4.02
CA ALA A 181 -1.02 20.18 3.05
C ALA A 181 -1.99 19.21 3.76
N LEU A 182 -1.54 18.54 4.83
CA LEU A 182 -2.37 17.64 5.61
C LEU A 182 -3.62 18.34 6.17
N ALA A 183 -3.48 19.56 6.69
CA ALA A 183 -4.61 20.35 7.20
C ALA A 183 -5.62 20.72 6.10
N ARG A 184 -5.14 20.99 4.89
CA ARG A 184 -5.98 21.33 3.72
C ARG A 184 -6.74 20.12 3.14
N LEU A 185 -6.27 18.88 3.40
CA LEU A 185 -6.87 17.63 2.90
C LEU A 185 -8.05 17.11 3.73
N GLU A 186 -8.50 17.85 4.75
CA GLU A 186 -9.65 17.49 5.57
C GLU A 186 -10.93 17.15 4.77
N PRO A 187 -11.29 17.86 3.68
CA PRO A 187 -12.41 17.46 2.82
C PRO A 187 -12.26 16.05 2.22
N LEU A 188 -11.07 15.72 1.71
CA LEU A 188 -10.76 14.39 1.18
C LEU A 188 -10.93 13.31 2.26
N TYR A 189 -10.46 13.57 3.48
CA TYR A 189 -10.58 12.62 4.60
C TYR A 189 -11.99 12.51 5.18
N ARG A 190 -12.88 13.47 4.94
CA ARG A 190 -14.32 13.30 5.22
C ARG A 190 -14.98 12.42 4.17
N GLN A 191 -14.61 12.57 2.91
CA GLN A 191 -15.14 11.75 1.82
C GLN A 191 -14.64 10.30 1.90
N TYR A 192 -13.35 10.11 2.21
CA TYR A 192 -12.68 8.81 2.32
C TYR A 192 -12.04 8.64 3.71
N PRO A 193 -12.85 8.43 4.77
CA PRO A 193 -12.34 8.29 6.14
C PRO A 193 -11.35 7.13 6.33
N GLN A 194 -11.37 6.15 5.43
CA GLN A 194 -10.42 5.03 5.38
C GLN A 194 -8.96 5.50 5.25
N LEU A 195 -8.70 6.67 4.66
CA LEU A 195 -7.35 7.21 4.49
C LEU A 195 -6.70 7.65 5.82
N ARG A 196 -7.50 8.06 6.82
CA ARG A 196 -6.97 8.64 8.07
C ARG A 196 -6.06 7.68 8.82
N ALA A 197 -6.42 6.40 8.86
CA ALA A 197 -5.64 5.37 9.53
C ALA A 197 -4.22 5.21 8.94
N PHE A 198 -3.98 5.65 7.71
CA PHE A 198 -2.66 5.59 7.09
C PHE A 198 -1.80 6.83 7.39
N ASN A 199 -2.42 7.97 7.69
CA ASN A 199 -1.67 9.16 8.16
C ASN A 199 -1.01 8.89 9.51
N ASP A 200 -1.71 8.15 10.38
CA ASP A 200 -1.20 7.76 11.70
C ASP A 200 0.01 6.81 11.62
N LEU A 201 0.26 6.20 10.45
CA LEU A 201 1.41 5.33 10.19
C LEU A 201 2.63 6.08 9.65
N ALA A 202 2.50 7.35 9.25
CA ALA A 202 3.63 8.09 8.69
C ALA A 202 4.87 8.09 9.62
N PRO A 203 4.74 8.23 10.95
CA PRO A 203 5.89 8.17 11.86
C PRO A 203 6.52 6.77 12.01
N SER A 204 5.83 5.70 11.60
CA SER A 204 6.31 4.31 11.71
C SER A 204 6.84 3.74 10.40
N LEU A 205 6.90 4.55 9.34
CA LEU A 205 7.46 4.15 8.05
C LEU A 205 8.95 3.80 8.21
N VAL A 206 9.34 2.65 7.67
CA VAL A 206 10.75 2.25 7.54
C VAL A 206 11.22 2.48 6.11
N ALA A 207 12.51 2.78 5.93
CA ALA A 207 13.08 2.99 4.61
C ALA A 207 12.89 1.75 3.70
N PRO A 208 12.65 1.94 2.39
CA PRO A 208 12.66 0.83 1.46
C PRO A 208 14.03 0.15 1.41
N PRO A 209 14.05 -1.14 1.06
CA PRO A 209 15.29 -1.84 0.80
C PRO A 209 16.05 -1.17 -0.35
N SER A 210 17.36 -0.97 -0.20
CA SER A 210 18.25 -0.41 -1.22
C SER A 210 18.76 -1.45 -2.22
#